data_AF-V9H1F9-F1
#
_entry.id   AF-V9H1F9-F1
#
_cell.length_a   1.000
_cell.length_b   1.000
_cell.length_c   1.000
_cell.angle_alpha   90.00
_cell.angle_beta   90.00
_cell.angle_gamma   90.00
#
_symmetry.space_group_name_H-M   'P 1'
#
loop_
_entity.id
_entity.type
_entity.pdbx_description
1 polymer ?
#
loop_
_entity_poly.entity_id
_entity_poly.type
_entity_poly.pdbx_seq_one_letter_code
_entity_poly.pdbx_strand_id
1 'polypeptide(L)'
;QGCPLTPLLFNIVLEVLARAIRQEKEIKEIQIGKEELKLSLFADYMILYLGDPKNSTKRLLELIEDFGKVAGYKINAQKSTAFVYTDNAMAEEELLRSIPFTIATKTIKYLGINLTKDVK
;
A
#
# COMPACT_ATOMS: atom_id res chain seq x y z
N GLN A 1 18.10 -8.44 -16.44
CA GLN A 1 17.67 -9.66 -15.71
C GLN A 1 18.63 -10.80 -16.07
N GLY A 2 19.02 -11.67 -15.13
CA GLY A 2 19.92 -12.80 -15.42
C GLY A 2 20.93 -13.15 -14.33
N CYS A 3 21.15 -12.28 -13.34
CA CYS A 3 21.96 -12.63 -12.17
C CYS A 3 21.07 -13.29 -11.09
N PRO A 4 21.43 -14.47 -10.57
CA PRO A 4 20.64 -15.17 -9.56
C PRO A 4 20.58 -14.43 -8.22
N LEU A 5 21.48 -13.48 -7.96
CA LEU A 5 21.55 -12.72 -6.71
C LEU A 5 20.66 -11.46 -6.72
N THR A 6 20.34 -10.90 -7.89
CA THR A 6 19.56 -9.65 -8.00
C THR A 6 18.19 -9.72 -7.31
N PRO A 7 17.40 -10.82 -7.42
CA PRO A 7 16.12 -10.92 -6.73
C PRO A 7 16.25 -10.85 -5.21
N LEU A 8 17.31 -11.45 -4.65
CA LEU A 8 17.55 -11.44 -3.21
C LEU A 8 17.92 -10.03 -2.72
N LEU A 9 18.81 -9.34 -3.43
CA LEU A 9 19.17 -7.95 -3.09
C LEU A 9 17.97 -7.02 -3.15
N PHE A 10 17.10 -7.21 -4.15
CA PHE A 10 15.86 -6.46 -4.26
C PHE A 10 14.94 -6.68 -3.05
N ASN A 11 14.73 -7.95 -2.65
CA ASN A 11 13.93 -8.28 -1.48
C ASN A 11 14.50 -7.70 -0.18
N ILE A 12 15.83 -7.68 0.00
CA ILE A 12 16.48 -7.08 1.18
C ILE A 12 16.18 -5.59 1.26
N VAL A 13 16.32 -4.88 0.14
CA VAL A 13 16.06 -3.42 0.10
C VAL A 13 14.58 -3.13 0.36
N LEU A 14 13.66 -3.91 -0.22
CA LEU A 14 12.23 -3.75 0.06
C LEU A 14 11.86 -4.09 1.50
N GLU A 15 12.52 -5.06 2.14
CA GLU A 15 12.26 -5.40 3.54
C GLU A 15 12.62 -4.23 4.48
N VAL A 16 13.59 -3.38 4.13
CA VAL A 16 13.87 -2.15 4.89
C VAL A 16 12.66 -1.21 4.88
N LEU A 17 12.06 -0.99 3.70
CA LEU A 17 10.83 -0.21 3.57
C LEU A 17 9.66 -0.87 4.33
N ALA A 18 9.51 -2.19 4.19
CA ALA A 18 8.48 -2.97 4.86
C ALA A 18 8.54 -2.80 6.38
N ARG A 19 9.74 -2.90 6.97
CA ARG A 19 9.95 -2.70 8.40
C ARG A 19 9.63 -1.28 8.83
N ALA A 20 10.05 -0.28 8.06
CA ALA A 20 9.74 1.11 8.35
C ALA A 20 8.21 1.35 8.38
N ILE A 21 7.47 0.84 7.40
CA ILE A 21 5.99 0.94 7.37
C ILE A 21 5.36 0.21 8.56
N ARG A 22 5.81 -1.00 8.89
CA ARG A 22 5.26 -1.78 10.02
C ARG A 22 5.46 -1.06 11.36
N GLN A 23 6.62 -0.43 11.56
CA GLN A 23 7.00 0.23 12.81
C GLN A 23 6.45 1.66 12.94
N GLU A 24 6.08 2.31 11.84
CA GLU A 24 5.51 3.66 11.86
C GLU A 24 4.14 3.65 12.57
N LYS A 25 4.01 4.48 13.61
CA LYS A 25 2.84 4.52 14.51
C LYS A 25 1.70 5.36 13.93
N GLU A 26 2.04 6.30 13.07
CA GLU A 26 1.09 7.14 12.34
C GLU A 26 0.40 6.38 11.20
N ILE A 27 1.06 5.35 10.64
CA ILE A 27 0.43 4.40 9.72
C ILE A 27 -0.36 3.40 10.56
N LYS A 28 -1.68 3.62 10.64
CA LYS A 28 -2.59 2.74 11.37
C LYS A 28 -2.83 1.46 10.60
N GLU A 29 -2.86 0.36 11.34
CA GLU A 29 -3.17 -0.97 10.80
C GLU A 29 -4.68 -1.19 10.68
N ILE A 30 -5.03 -2.25 9.96
CA ILE A 30 -6.37 -2.81 9.94
C ILE A 30 -6.34 -4.12 10.73
N GLN A 31 -7.36 -4.34 11.56
CA GLN A 31 -7.53 -5.60 12.26
C GLN A 31 -8.43 -6.53 11.45
N ILE A 32 -7.93 -7.73 11.12
CA ILE A 32 -8.72 -8.80 10.49
C ILE A 32 -8.67 -10.01 11.42
N GLY A 33 -9.80 -10.27 12.10
CA GLY A 33 -9.85 -11.30 13.14
C GLY A 33 -8.89 -10.99 14.29
N LYS A 34 -7.85 -11.82 14.44
CA LYS A 34 -6.80 -11.65 15.47
C LYS A 34 -5.50 -11.06 14.91
N GLU A 35 -5.46 -10.76 13.61
CA GLU A 35 -4.26 -10.28 12.94
C GLU A 35 -4.34 -8.76 12.71
N GLU A 36 -3.25 -8.07 13.04
CA GLU A 36 -3.01 -6.67 12.71
C GLU A 36 -2.21 -6.61 11.41
N LEU A 37 -2.79 -5.97 10.38
CA LEU A 37 -2.22 -5.94 9.04
C LEU A 37 -1.94 -4.50 8.61
N LYS A 38 -0.70 -4.26 8.18
CA LYS A 38 -0.28 -3.01 7.53
C LYS A 38 0.12 -3.20 6.08
N LEU A 39 0.77 -4.33 5.76
CA LEU A 39 1.25 -4.60 4.41
C LEU A 39 1.52 -6.09 4.15
N SER A 40 1.37 -6.47 2.89
CA SER A 40 1.79 -7.76 2.32
C SER A 40 2.68 -7.50 1.10
N LEU A 41 3.71 -8.32 0.93
CA LEU A 41 4.70 -8.19 -0.14
C LEU A 41 4.82 -9.48 -0.94
N PHE A 42 4.85 -9.35 -2.26
CA PHE A 42 5.22 -10.43 -3.18
C PHE A 42 6.11 -9.86 -4.29
N ALA A 43 7.41 -10.15 -4.22
CA ALA A 43 8.42 -9.51 -5.07
C ALA A 43 8.27 -7.98 -5.06
N ASP A 44 8.04 -7.35 -6.21
CA ASP A 44 7.83 -5.91 -6.36
C ASP A 44 6.37 -5.46 -6.13
N TYR A 45 5.44 -6.39 -5.97
CA TYR A 45 4.04 -6.09 -5.72
C TYR A 45 3.75 -5.96 -4.22
N MET A 46 3.38 -4.75 -3.80
CA MET A 46 2.99 -4.44 -2.43
C MET A 46 1.48 -4.20 -2.33
N ILE A 47 0.83 -4.85 -1.36
CA ILE A 47 -0.51 -4.52 -0.89
C ILE A 47 -0.38 -3.82 0.46
N LEU A 48 -1.12 -2.74 0.65
CA LEU A 48 -1.14 -1.96 1.88
C LEU A 48 -2.54 -1.97 2.48
N TYR A 49 -2.60 -2.09 3.80
CA TYR A 49 -3.81 -2.09 4.60
C TYR A 49 -3.73 -0.90 5.56
N LEU A 50 -4.49 0.15 5.27
CA LEU A 50 -4.39 1.43 5.97
C LEU A 50 -5.65 1.69 6.79
N GLY A 51 -5.56 1.57 8.11
CA GLY A 51 -6.50 2.21 9.02
C GLY A 51 -6.33 3.73 8.95
N ASP A 52 -7.35 4.51 9.34
CA ASP A 52 -7.32 5.99 9.22
C ASP A 52 -6.74 6.45 7.85
N PRO A 53 -7.42 6.14 6.75
CA PRO A 53 -6.83 6.20 5.40
C PRO A 53 -6.32 7.60 5.03
N LYS A 54 -6.88 8.67 5.59
CA LYS A 54 -6.44 10.04 5.33
C LYS A 54 -5.03 10.29 5.87
N ASN A 55 -4.84 10.06 7.17
CA ASN A 55 -3.55 10.34 7.82
C ASN A 55 -2.51 9.29 7.47
N SER A 56 -2.90 8.01 7.45
CA SER A 56 -1.99 6.91 7.11
C SER A 56 -1.48 6.99 5.68
N THR A 57 -2.32 7.34 4.70
CA THR A 57 -1.86 7.50 3.31
C THR A 57 -0.85 8.65 3.18
N LYS A 58 -1.12 9.78 3.83
CA LYS A 58 -0.18 10.91 3.83
C LYS A 58 1.18 10.49 4.37
N ARG A 59 1.21 9.90 5.57
CA ARG A 59 2.47 9.48 6.21
C ARG A 59 3.21 8.41 5.40
N LEU A 60 2.47 7.46 4.85
CA LEU A 60 3.01 6.42 3.97
C LEU A 60 3.73 7.02 2.75
N LEU A 61 3.10 8.01 2.08
CA LEU A 61 3.68 8.63 0.89
C LEU A 61 4.98 9.39 1.21
N GLU A 62 5.03 10.10 2.35
CA GLU A 62 6.25 10.74 2.84
C GLU A 62 7.37 9.71 3.07
N LEU A 63 7.05 8.61 3.73
CA LEU A 63 8.01 7.54 4.03
C LEU A 63 8.53 6.86 2.75
N ILE A 64 7.65 6.59 1.78
CA ILE A 64 8.05 6.04 0.48
C ILE A 64 8.93 7.04 -0.30
N GLU A 65 8.63 8.33 -0.24
CA GLU A 65 9.44 9.37 -0.88
C GLU A 65 10.85 9.43 -0.27
N ASP A 66 10.95 9.45 1.05
CA ASP A 66 12.23 9.50 1.75
C ASP A 66 13.06 8.23 1.52
N PHE A 67 12.42 7.06 1.53
CA PHE A 67 13.06 5.81 1.11
C PHE A 67 13.53 5.89 -0.34
N GLY A 68 12.70 6.45 -1.23
CA GLY A 68 13.01 6.65 -2.65
C GLY A 68 14.24 7.52 -2.90
N LYS A 69 14.46 8.56 -2.09
CA LYS A 69 15.66 9.42 -2.17
C LYS A 69 16.95 8.64 -1.92
N VAL A 70 16.90 7.59 -1.08
CA VAL A 70 18.07 6.77 -0.74
C VAL A 70 18.22 5.58 -1.68
N ALA A 71 17.14 4.85 -1.92
CA ALA A 71 17.16 3.60 -2.66
C ALA A 71 16.96 3.77 -4.18
N GLY A 72 16.61 4.97 -4.65
CA GLY A 72 16.35 5.27 -6.06
C GLY A 72 15.00 4.74 -6.58
N TYR A 73 14.09 4.34 -5.70
CA TYR A 73 12.76 3.85 -6.07
C TYR A 73 11.72 4.97 -6.07
N LYS A 74 10.70 4.82 -6.91
CA LYS A 74 9.56 5.73 -6.99
C LYS A 74 8.26 4.95 -7.15
N ILE A 75 7.26 5.29 -6.34
CA ILE A 75 5.92 4.74 -6.51
C ILE A 75 5.31 5.20 -7.84
N ASN A 76 4.65 4.28 -8.54
CA ASN A 76 3.88 4.60 -9.72
C ASN A 76 2.41 4.83 -9.34
N ALA A 77 2.09 6.05 -8.90
CA ALA A 77 0.74 6.42 -8.46
C ALA A 77 -0.35 6.14 -9.52
N GLN A 78 -0.01 6.26 -10.81
CA GLN A 78 -0.94 5.98 -11.92
C GLN A 78 -1.28 4.49 -12.05
N LYS A 79 -0.35 3.60 -11.68
CA LYS A 79 -0.58 2.14 -11.68
C LYS A 79 -1.11 1.63 -10.33
N SER A 80 -0.94 2.41 -9.27
CA SER A 80 -1.47 2.09 -7.95
C SER A 80 -3.00 2.25 -7.94
N THR A 81 -3.67 1.20 -7.48
CA THR A 81 -5.12 1.17 -7.31
C THR A 81 -5.47 0.89 -5.86
N ALA A 82 -6.60 1.41 -5.39
CA ALA A 82 -7.05 1.22 -4.02
C ALA A 82 -8.56 0.96 -3.96
N PHE A 83 -8.97 0.16 -2.97
CA PHE A 83 -10.33 0.13 -2.49
C PHE A 83 -10.46 1.05 -1.29
N VAL A 84 -11.58 1.77 -1.21
CA VAL A 84 -11.95 2.58 -0.05
C VAL A 84 -13.18 1.95 0.59
N TYR A 85 -13.08 1.69 1.89
CA TYR A 85 -14.14 1.15 2.73
C TYR A 85 -14.49 2.19 3.80
N THR A 86 -15.64 2.83 3.65
CA THR A 86 -16.18 3.81 4.59
C THR A 86 -17.71 3.79 4.46
N ASP A 87 -18.42 3.97 5.56
CA ASP A 87 -19.87 4.15 5.63
C ASP A 87 -20.27 5.64 5.52
N ASN A 88 -19.30 6.54 5.62
CA ASN A 88 -19.49 7.98 5.52
C ASN A 88 -19.17 8.51 4.12
N ALA A 89 -20.19 8.91 3.38
CA ALA A 89 -20.08 9.45 2.02
C ALA A 89 -19.27 10.76 1.94
N MET A 90 -19.37 11.65 2.95
CA MET A 90 -18.57 12.89 2.96
C MET A 90 -17.08 12.57 3.18
N ALA A 91 -16.79 11.62 4.07
CA ALA A 91 -15.42 11.17 4.30
C ALA A 91 -14.86 10.45 3.05
N GLU A 92 -15.68 9.68 2.34
CA GLU A 92 -15.30 9.09 1.06
C GLU A 92 -14.89 10.18 0.06
N GLU A 93 -15.74 11.18 -0.17
CA GLU A 93 -15.44 12.26 -1.12
C GLU A 93 -14.15 13.02 -0.76
N GLU A 94 -13.93 13.28 0.52
CA GLU A 94 -12.69 13.91 0.99
C GLU A 94 -11.46 13.01 0.74
N LEU A 95 -11.58 11.71 1.02
CA LEU A 95 -10.53 10.73 0.75
C LEU A 95 -10.19 10.65 -0.74
N LEU A 96 -11.22 10.58 -1.60
CA LEU A 96 -11.06 10.54 -3.06
C LEU A 96 -10.29 11.75 -3.60
N ARG A 97 -10.43 12.93 -2.97
CA ARG A 97 -9.71 14.16 -3.35
C ARG A 97 -8.27 14.19 -2.83
N SER A 98 -7.97 13.46 -1.76
CA SER A 98 -6.67 13.51 -1.06
C SER A 98 -5.68 12.42 -1.49
N ILE A 99 -6.18 11.27 -1.94
CA ILE A 99 -5.36 10.09 -2.24
C ILE A 99 -4.93 10.15 -3.73
N PRO A 100 -3.63 9.99 -4.04
CA PRO A 100 -3.13 10.09 -5.42
C PRO A 100 -3.31 8.80 -6.25
N PHE A 101 -4.11 7.85 -5.77
CA PHE A 101 -4.29 6.52 -6.38
C PHE A 101 -5.60 6.42 -7.14
N THR A 102 -5.64 5.54 -8.13
CA THR A 102 -6.89 5.23 -8.83
C THR A 102 -7.80 4.43 -7.90
N ILE A 103 -9.00 4.93 -7.62
CA ILE A 103 -9.94 4.24 -6.74
C ILE A 103 -10.81 3.29 -7.57
N ALA A 104 -10.71 2.00 -7.25
CA ALA A 104 -11.49 0.96 -7.89
C ALA A 104 -12.83 0.80 -7.18
N THR A 105 -13.92 0.64 -7.94
CA THR A 105 -15.27 0.49 -7.39
C THR A 105 -15.75 -0.95 -7.32
N LYS A 106 -15.16 -1.85 -8.13
CA LYS A 106 -15.61 -3.25 -8.24
C LYS A 106 -14.47 -4.25 -8.05
N THR A 107 -13.41 -4.12 -8.84
CA THR A 107 -12.32 -5.10 -8.88
C THR A 107 -10.94 -4.46 -8.99
N ILE A 108 -9.95 -5.12 -8.38
CA ILE A 108 -8.53 -4.85 -8.56
C ILE A 108 -7.86 -6.14 -9.00
N LYS A 109 -6.96 -6.07 -9.98
CA LYS A 109 -6.19 -7.23 -10.44
C LYS A 109 -4.86 -7.30 -9.68
N TYR A 110 -4.63 -8.40 -8.98
CA TYR A 110 -3.40 -8.67 -8.25
C TYR A 110 -2.85 -10.05 -8.64
N LEU A 111 -1.63 -10.10 -9.17
CA LEU A 111 -0.96 -11.34 -9.62
C LEU A 111 -1.81 -12.23 -10.54
N GLY A 112 -2.61 -11.61 -11.42
CA GLY A 112 -3.51 -12.33 -12.34
C GLY A 112 -4.88 -12.68 -11.76
N ILE A 113 -5.07 -12.50 -10.45
CA ILE A 113 -6.32 -12.78 -9.73
C ILE A 113 -7.13 -11.48 -9.59
N ASN A 114 -8.44 -11.56 -9.78
CA ASN A 114 -9.34 -10.43 -9.55
C ASN A 114 -9.81 -10.46 -8.09
N LEU A 115 -9.46 -9.42 -7.33
CA LEU A 115 -9.98 -9.15 -6.00
C LEU A 115 -11.24 -8.30 -6.14
N THR A 116 -12.33 -8.68 -5.49
CA THR A 116 -13.60 -7.93 -5.51
C THR A 116 -13.71 -7.03 -4.28
N LYS A 117 -14.34 -5.87 -4.45
CA LYS A 117 -14.64 -4.96 -3.33
C LYS A 117 -15.66 -5.56 -2.35
N ASP A 118 -16.60 -6.34 -2.87
CA ASP A 118 -17.70 -6.92 -2.10
C ASP A 118 -17.20 -7.83 -0.98
N VAL A 119 -17.69 -7.56 0.24
CA VAL A 119 -17.49 -8.41 1.42
C VAL A 119 -18.71 -9.32 1.53
N LYS A 120 -18.52 -10.64 1.47
CA LYS A 120 -19.58 -11.62 1.70
C LYS A 120 -19.74 -11.92 3.20
#